data_AF-A0AAJ5NF11-F1
#
_entry.id   AF-A0AAJ5NF11-F1
#
_cell.length_a   1.000
_cell.length_b   1.000
_cell.length_c   1.000
_cell.angle_alpha   90.00
_cell.angle_beta   90.00
_cell.angle_gamma   90.00
#
_symmetry.space_group_name_H-M   'P 1'
#
loop_
_entity.id
_entity.type
_entity.pdbx_description
1 polymer ?
#
loop_
_entity_poly.entity_id
_entity_poly.type
_entity_poly.pdbx_seq_one_letter_code
_entity_poly.pdbx_strand_id
1 'polypeptide(L)'
;MSTSYKSLLAQREALEKQIQEARDLERGQAVENIKETMRIYDISVAELTGKKTRKYTKRPVPPKYRDPSSGKTWTGRGKPPVWIAGKNRDQFLIVH
;
A
#
# COMPACT_ATOMS: atom_id res chain seq x y z
N MET A 1 50.43 -3.81 -32.98
CA MET A 1 49.92 -3.83 -31.60
C MET A 1 49.49 -5.25 -31.27
N SER A 2 50.32 -5.99 -30.54
CA SER A 2 50.03 -7.38 -30.17
C SER A 2 49.18 -7.35 -28.90
N THR A 3 47.87 -7.53 -29.04
CA THR A 3 46.96 -7.78 -27.93
C THR A 3 47.34 -9.11 -27.27
N SER A 4 48.20 -9.03 -26.25
CA SER A 4 48.54 -10.19 -25.41
C SER A 4 47.27 -10.73 -24.76
N TYR A 5 47.17 -12.06 -24.62
CA TYR A 5 46.04 -12.72 -23.97
C TYR A 5 45.68 -12.09 -22.60
N LYS A 6 46.71 -11.74 -21.82
CA LYS A 6 46.54 -11.06 -20.52
C LYS A 6 45.91 -9.66 -20.66
N SER A 7 46.26 -8.93 -21.72
CA SER A 7 45.70 -7.61 -22.01
C SER A 7 44.24 -7.69 -22.44
N LEU A 8 43.87 -8.69 -23.24
CA LEU A 8 42.47 -8.92 -23.64
C LEU A 8 41.59 -9.27 -22.42
N LEU A 9 42.12 -10.05 -21.49
CA LEU A 9 41.41 -10.45 -20.26
C LEU A 9 41.16 -9.26 -19.33
N ALA A 10 42.17 -8.40 -19.13
CA ALA A 10 42.02 -7.16 -18.36
C ALA A 10 41.02 -6.19 -19.01
N GLN A 11 41.03 -6.09 -20.35
CA GLN A 11 40.10 -5.25 -21.09
C GLN A 11 38.65 -5.75 -20.98
N ARG A 12 38.44 -7.07 -20.98
CA ARG A 12 37.13 -7.69 -20.71
C ARG A 12 36.62 -7.35 -19.32
N GLU A 13 37.46 -7.46 -18.30
CA GLU A 13 37.06 -7.18 -16.92
C GLU A 13 36.67 -5.71 -16.73
N ALA A 14 37.45 -4.79 -17.32
CA ALA A 14 37.11 -3.37 -17.32
C ALA A 14 35.78 -3.08 -18.01
N LEU A 15 35.52 -3.71 -19.16
CA LEU A 15 34.26 -3.58 -19.89
C LEU A 15 33.07 -4.15 -19.10
N GLU A 16 33.22 -5.33 -18.50
CA GLU A 16 32.18 -5.92 -17.64
C GLU A 16 31.82 -5.00 -16.48
N LYS A 17 32.82 -4.39 -15.84
CA LYS A 17 32.60 -3.42 -14.76
C LYS A 17 31.84 -2.18 -15.25
N GLN A 18 32.19 -1.65 -16.41
CA GLN A 18 31.48 -0.51 -17.01
C GLN A 18 30.04 -0.87 -17.40
N ILE A 19 29.81 -2.07 -17.94
CA ILE A 19 28.48 -2.56 -18.28
C ILE A 19 27.62 -2.69 -17.03
N GLN A 20 28.19 -3.22 -15.95
CA GLN A 20 27.47 -3.38 -14.69
C GLN A 20 27.09 -2.02 -14.09
N GLU A 21 28.03 -1.07 -14.04
CA GLU A 21 27.77 0.28 -13.54
C GLU A 21 26.71 1.02 -14.37
N ALA A 22 26.78 0.92 -15.70
CA ALA A 22 25.77 1.47 -16.59
C ALA A 22 24.39 0.83 -16.34
N ARG A 23 24.32 -0.50 -16.20
CA ARG A 23 23.06 -1.21 -15.91
C ARG A 23 22.45 -0.79 -14.57
N ASP A 24 23.27 -0.60 -13.54
CA ASP A 24 22.77 -0.19 -12.22
C ASP A 24 22.23 1.25 -12.25
N LEU A 25 22.90 2.16 -12.97
CA LEU A 25 22.41 3.52 -13.20
C LEU A 25 21.10 3.54 -13.99
N GLU A 26 21.04 2.82 -15.12
CA GLU A 26 19.84 2.74 -15.97
C GLU A 26 18.68 2.07 -15.22
N ARG A 27 18.94 1.01 -14.43
CA ARG A 27 17.90 0.41 -13.57
C ARG A 27 17.39 1.38 -12.53
N GLY A 28 18.27 2.13 -11.89
CA GLY A 28 17.88 3.15 -10.90
C GLY A 28 16.92 4.16 -11.52
N GLN A 29 17.27 4.71 -12.68
CA GLN A 29 16.42 5.64 -13.42
C GLN A 29 15.09 5.01 -13.84
N ALA A 30 15.10 3.78 -14.36
CA ALA A 30 13.89 3.07 -14.74
C ALA A 30 12.94 2.87 -13.54
N VAL A 31 13.48 2.52 -12.36
CA VAL A 31 12.69 2.36 -11.13
C VAL A 31 12.05 3.67 -10.70
N GLU A 32 12.77 4.79 -10.77
CA GLU A 32 12.20 6.11 -10.43
C GLU A 32 11.10 6.51 -11.42
N ASN A 33 11.32 6.35 -12.73
CA ASN A 33 10.31 6.61 -13.75
C ASN A 33 9.04 5.75 -13.55
N ILE A 34 9.21 4.48 -13.19
CA ILE A 34 8.09 3.59 -12.86
C ILE A 34 7.34 4.10 -11.63
N LYS A 35 8.03 4.50 -10.55
CA LYS A 35 7.39 5.05 -9.34
C LYS A 35 6.63 6.34 -9.63
N GLU A 36 7.17 7.20 -10.47
CA GLU A 36 6.50 8.44 -10.87
C GLU A 36 5.24 8.15 -11.69
N THR A 37 5.36 7.26 -12.68
CA THR A 37 4.21 6.78 -13.46
C THR A 37 3.15 6.17 -12.56
N MET A 38 3.54 5.33 -11.60
CA MET A 38 2.61 4.75 -10.61
C MET A 38 1.90 5.84 -9.79
N ARG A 39 2.60 6.91 -9.40
CA ARG A 39 2.01 8.02 -8.64
C ARG A 39 1.04 8.83 -9.48
N ILE A 40 1.36 9.13 -10.75
CA ILE A 40 0.50 9.92 -11.65
C ILE A 40 -0.84 9.22 -11.89
N TYR A 41 -0.80 7.89 -12.06
CA TYR A 41 -1.99 7.09 -12.38
C TYR A 41 -2.62 6.40 -11.16
N ASP A 42 -2.16 6.71 -9.94
CA ASP A 42 -2.57 6.05 -8.68
C ASP A 42 -2.52 4.51 -8.73
N ILE A 43 -1.54 3.97 -9.48
CA ILE A 43 -1.35 2.52 -9.64
C ILE A 43 -0.59 1.98 -8.43
N SER A 44 -1.23 1.05 -7.71
CA SER A 44 -0.60 0.34 -6.61
C SER A 44 0.20 -0.88 -7.10
N VAL A 45 1.27 -1.24 -6.40
CA VAL A 45 2.02 -2.49 -6.62
C VAL A 45 1.12 -3.73 -6.52
N ALA A 46 0.04 -3.65 -5.75
CA ALA A 46 -0.97 -4.71 -5.64
C ALA A 46 -1.71 -4.97 -6.98
N GLU A 47 -1.96 -3.92 -7.76
CA GLU A 47 -2.60 -4.02 -9.09
C GLU A 47 -1.66 -4.69 -10.10
N LEU A 48 -0.35 -4.36 -10.06
CA LEU A 48 0.67 -4.96 -10.94
C LEU A 48 0.95 -6.43 -10.63
N THR A 49 0.83 -6.82 -9.36
CA THR A 49 1.05 -8.21 -8.92
C THR A 49 -0.20 -9.08 -9.03
N GLY A 50 -1.30 -8.54 -9.59
CA GLY A 50 -2.57 -9.25 -9.76
C GLY A 50 -3.30 -9.56 -8.44
N LYS A 51 -2.73 -9.16 -7.30
CA LYS A 51 -3.36 -9.27 -5.99
C LYS A 51 -4.28 -8.08 -5.81
N LYS A 52 -5.48 -8.15 -6.39
CA LYS A 52 -6.60 -7.26 -6.04
C LYS A 52 -6.87 -7.36 -4.54
N THR A 53 -6.15 -6.60 -3.73
CA THR A 53 -6.64 -6.24 -2.42
C THR A 53 -7.79 -5.30 -2.71
N ARG A 54 -9.02 -5.84 -2.79
CA ARG A 54 -10.21 -5.02 -2.68
C ARG A 54 -10.02 -4.23 -1.40
N LYS A 55 -9.58 -2.97 -1.50
CA LYS A 55 -9.69 -2.01 -0.41
C LYS A 55 -11.18 -1.85 -0.25
N TYR A 56 -11.76 -2.71 0.59
CA TYR A 56 -13.07 -2.46 1.16
C TYR A 56 -12.83 -1.28 2.08
N THR A 57 -12.86 -0.07 1.51
CA THR A 57 -13.02 1.16 2.26
C THR A 57 -14.40 1.04 2.90
N LYS A 58 -14.47 0.33 4.05
CA LYS A 58 -15.64 0.34 4.92
C LYS A 58 -15.78 1.80 5.33
N ARG A 59 -16.58 2.56 4.58
CA ARG A 59 -17.01 3.90 4.98
C ARG A 59 -17.50 3.73 6.43
N PRO A 60 -16.91 4.43 7.40
CA PRO A 60 -17.34 4.32 8.78
C PRO A 60 -18.82 4.67 8.80
N VAL A 61 -19.65 3.69 9.13
CA VAL A 61 -21.09 3.90 9.24
C VAL A 61 -21.27 4.82 10.44
N PRO A 62 -22.01 5.93 10.31
CA PRO A 62 -22.29 6.78 11.45
C PRO A 62 -22.91 5.96 12.59
N PRO A 63 -22.50 6.19 13.84
CA PRO A 63 -23.12 5.53 14.97
C PRO A 63 -24.61 5.86 15.01
N LYS A 64 -25.45 4.85 15.24
CA LYS A 64 -26.90 5.00 15.34
C LYS A 64 -27.34 5.18 16.80
N TYR A 65 -26.58 4.61 17.73
CA TYR A 65 -26.88 4.62 19.15
C TYR A 65 -25.69 5.17 19.97
N ARG A 66 -25.96 5.89 21.06
CA ARG A 66 -24.97 6.40 22.02
C ARG A 66 -25.43 6.15 23.46
N ASP A 67 -24.49 5.72 24.29
CA ASP A 67 -24.70 5.55 25.73
C ASP A 67 -24.62 6.90 26.45
N PRO A 68 -25.67 7.35 27.15
CA PRO A 68 -25.66 8.63 27.87
C PRO A 68 -24.71 8.64 29.08
N SER A 69 -24.42 7.48 29.67
CA SER A 69 -23.57 7.39 30.87
C SER A 69 -22.07 7.33 30.58
N SER A 70 -21.66 6.58 29.55
CA SER A 70 -20.24 6.39 29.20
C SER A 70 -19.82 7.01 27.87
N GLY A 71 -20.76 7.55 27.08
CA GLY A 71 -20.49 8.16 25.79
C GLY A 71 -20.14 7.18 24.66
N LYS A 72 -20.15 5.86 24.92
CA LYS A 72 -19.87 4.82 23.92
C LYS A 72 -20.91 4.83 22.81
N THR A 73 -20.49 4.57 21.58
CA THR A 73 -21.38 4.59 20.41
C THR A 73 -21.47 3.21 19.76
N TRP A 74 -22.59 2.92 19.12
CA TRP A 74 -22.84 1.68 18.40
C TRP A 74 -23.58 1.95 17.09
N THR A 75 -23.10 1.36 16.00
CA THR A 75 -23.64 1.56 14.65
C THR A 75 -24.93 0.77 14.37
N GLY A 76 -25.41 -0.02 15.33
CA GLY A 76 -26.56 -0.92 15.16
C GLY A 76 -26.25 -2.18 14.35
N ARG A 77 -24.99 -2.38 13.92
CA ARG A 77 -24.52 -3.58 13.22
C ARG A 77 -23.69 -4.45 14.18
N GLY A 78 -23.91 -5.77 14.15
CA GLY A 78 -23.16 -6.75 14.93
C GLY A 78 -23.72 -7.02 16.33
N LYS A 79 -22.91 -7.61 17.21
CA LYS A 79 -23.32 -7.92 18.59
C LYS A 79 -23.55 -6.62 19.37
N PRO A 80 -24.72 -6.43 20.00
CA PRO A 80 -25.00 -5.23 20.78
C PRO A 80 -24.08 -5.16 22.01
N PRO A 81 -23.55 -3.97 22.34
CA PRO A 81 -22.83 -3.74 23.58
C PRO A 81 -23.70 -3.95 24.82
N VAL A 82 -23.06 -4.26 25.96
CA VAL A 82 -23.74 -4.57 27.24
C VAL A 82 -24.67 -3.45 27.70
N TRP A 83 -24.35 -2.19 27.41
CA TRP A 83 -25.14 -1.04 27.85
C TRP A 83 -26.51 -0.89 27.15
N ILE A 84 -26.64 -1.39 25.91
CA ILE A 84 -27.89 -1.39 25.13
C ILE A 84 -28.54 -2.78 25.01
N ALA A 85 -27.79 -3.85 25.30
CA ALA A 85 -28.31 -5.21 25.27
C ALA A 85 -29.43 -5.39 26.30
N GLY A 86 -30.62 -5.84 25.86
CA GLY A 86 -31.78 -6.08 26.72
C GLY A 86 -32.54 -4.83 27.18
N LYS A 87 -32.12 -3.63 26.77
CA LYS A 87 -32.83 -2.36 27.07
C LYS A 87 -33.60 -1.85 25.85
N ASN A 88 -34.52 -0.91 26.08
CA ASN A 88 -35.20 -0.20 25.00
C ASN A 88 -34.18 0.65 24.22
N ARG A 89 -34.02 0.35 22.92
CA ARG A 89 -32.95 0.90 22.07
C ARG A 89 -33.23 2.34 21.64
N ASP A 90 -34.49 2.76 21.65
CA ASP A 90 -34.90 4.11 21.24
C ASP A 90 -34.37 5.18 22.21
N GLN A 91 -34.17 4.81 23.49
CA GLN A 91 -33.57 5.70 24.50
C GLN A 91 -32.11 6.06 24.21
N PHE A 92 -31.43 5.25 23.40
CA PHE A 92 -30.02 5.43 23.04
C PHE A 92 -29.85 5.95 21.61
N LEU A 93 -30.94 6.22 20.89
CA LEU A 93 -30.88 6.63 19.49
C LEU A 93 -30.26 8.03 19.39
N ILE A 94 -29.25 8.17 18.54
CA ILE A 94 -28.72 9.49 18.17
C ILE A 94 -29.74 10.09 17.19
N VAL A 95 -30.57 11.01 17.68
CA VAL A 95 -31.45 11.83 16.82
C VAL A 95 -30.53 12.77 16.03
N HIS A 96 -30.67 12.76 14.70
CA HIS A 96 -29.83 13.53 13.80
C HIS A 96 -30.46 14.88 13.45
#